data_AF-A0A7V7CX20-F1
#
_entry.id   AF-A0A7V7CX20-F1
#
_cell.length_a   1.000
_cell.length_b   1.000
_cell.length_c   1.000
_cell.angle_alpha   90.00
_cell.angle_beta   90.00
_cell.angle_gamma   90.00
#
_symmetry.space_group_name_H-M   'P 1'
#
loop_
_entity.id
_entity.type
_entity.pdbx_description
1 polymer ?
#
loop_
_entity_poly.entity_id
_entity_poly.type
_entity_poly.pdbx_seq_one_letter_code
_entity_poly.pdbx_strand_id
1 'polypeptide(L)' 'MYRQTTRSITVTVTPSYLADQSSPGENHFVWAYNVRIENGGQQTVQLLRRHWKITDALGR' A
#
# COMPACT_ATOMS: atom_id res chain seq x y z
N MET A 1 -0.15 3.23 -9.64
CA MET A 1 1.13 3.10 -8.91
C MET A 1 1.36 4.39 -8.16
N TYR A 2 1.66 4.33 -6.87
CA TYR A 2 1.92 5.49 -6.01
C TYR A 2 3.33 5.40 -5.45
N ARG A 3 4.02 6.53 -5.33
CA ARG A 3 5.41 6.58 -4.84
C ARG A 3 5.64 7.83 -4.01
N GLN A 4 6.34 7.68 -2.89
CA GLN A 4 6.77 8.80 -2.07
C GLN A 4 8.15 8.52 -1.49
N THR A 5 9.00 9.56 -1.45
CA THR A 5 10.33 9.49 -0.85
C THR A 5 10.40 10.39 0.37
N THR A 6 10.93 9.89 1.48
CA THR A 6 11.15 10.67 2.70
C THR A 6 12.45 10.22 3.33
N ARG A 7 13.37 11.17 3.59
CA ARG A 7 14.71 10.89 4.16
C ARG A 7 15.43 9.74 3.43
N SER A 8 15.46 9.80 2.10
CA SER A 8 16.08 8.80 1.20
C SER A 8 15.45 7.41 1.19
N ILE A 9 14.35 7.20 1.94
CA ILE A 9 13.54 5.98 1.85
C ILE A 9 12.43 6.22 0.85
N THR A 10 12.41 5.43 -0.21
CA THR A 10 11.32 5.44 -1.18
C THR A 10 10.35 4.32 -0.85
N VAL A 11 9.07 4.65 -0.72
CA VAL A 11 7.98 3.67 -0.65
C VAL A 11 7.18 3.76 -1.94
N THR A 12 7.02 2.62 -2.62
CA THR A 12 6.20 2.47 -3.81
C THR A 12 5.08 1.47 -3.53
N VAL A 13 3.84 1.81 -3.89
CA VAL A 13 2.67 0.95 -3.71
C VAL A 13 1.96 0.74 -5.05
N THR A 14 1.76 -0.53 -5.39
CA THR A 14 1.00 -0.95 -6.57
C THR A 14 -0.23 -1.73 -6.13
N PRO A 15 -1.43 -1.13 -6.13
CA PRO A 15 -2.66 -1.85 -5.85
C PRO A 15 -3.12 -2.66 -7.07
N SER A 16 -3.79 -3.78 -6.83
CA SER A 16 -4.44 -4.61 -7.84
C SER A 16 -5.77 -5.15 -7.32
N TYR A 17 -6.84 -4.94 -8.07
CA TYR A 17 -8.15 -5.50 -7.75
C TYR A 17 -8.18 -7.01 -8.03
N LEU A 18 -8.74 -7.79 -7.11
CA LEU A 18 -8.86 -9.25 -7.25
C LEU A 18 -10.30 -9.61 -7.59
N ALA A 19 -10.60 -9.63 -8.89
CA ALA A 19 -11.96 -9.90 -9.39
C ALA A 19 -12.48 -11.27 -8.93
N ASP A 20 -11.67 -12.32 -9.02
CA ASP A 20 -12.07 -13.69 -8.66
C ASP A 20 -12.40 -13.90 -7.17
N GLN A 21 -11.99 -12.95 -6.32
CA GLN A 21 -12.25 -12.97 -4.88
C GLN A 21 -13.27 -11.90 -4.45
N SER A 22 -13.83 -11.17 -5.42
CA SER A 22 -14.74 -10.06 -5.15
C SER A 22 -16.16 -10.36 -5.64
N SER A 23 -17.14 -9.83 -4.92
CA SER A 23 -18.56 -9.87 -5.30
C SER A 23 -19.12 -8.45 -5.30
N PRO A 24 -18.97 -7.67 -6.40
CA PRO A 24 -19.45 -6.29 -6.45
C PRO A 24 -20.94 -6.13 -6.15
N GLY A 25 -21.77 -7.09 -6.57
CA GLY A 25 -23.21 -7.09 -6.29
C GLY A 25 -23.56 -7.24 -4.80
N GLU A 26 -22.64 -7.77 -3.99
CA GLU A 26 -22.77 -7.90 -2.53
C GLU A 26 -21.98 -6.82 -1.78
N ASN A 27 -21.47 -5.80 -2.48
CA ASN A 27 -20.57 -4.79 -1.94
C ASN A 27 -19.28 -5.36 -1.32
N HIS A 28 -18.81 -6.52 -1.81
CA HIS A 28 -17.56 -7.14 -1.37
C HIS A 28 -16.46 -6.89 -2.40
N PHE A 29 -15.42 -6.14 -2.02
CA PHE A 29 -14.29 -5.80 -2.88
C PHE A 29 -12.96 -6.21 -2.25
N VAL A 30 -12.21 -7.08 -2.92
CA VAL A 30 -10.89 -7.53 -2.49
C VAL A 30 -9.80 -6.88 -3.33
N TRP A 31 -8.81 -6.32 -2.63
CA TRP A 31 -7.65 -5.67 -3.25
C TRP A 31 -6.37 -6.26 -2.66
N ALA A 32 -5.41 -6.55 -3.53
CA ALA A 32 -4.03 -6.77 -3.13
C ALA A 32 -3.22 -5.50 -3.34
N TYR A 33 -2.12 -5.37 -2.61
CA TYR A 33 -1.16 -4.30 -2.82
C TYR A 33 0.27 -4.82 -2.66
N ASN A 34 1.14 -4.43 -3.59
CA ASN A 34 2.57 -4.69 -3.49
C ASN A 34 3.27 -3.43 -2.97
N VAL A 35 3.94 -3.54 -1.81
CA VAL A 35 4.74 -2.45 -1.22
C VAL A 35 6.21 -2.74 -1.44
N ARG A 36 6.90 -1.83 -2.13
CA ARG A 36 8.36 -1.84 -2.29
C ARG A 36 8.96 -0.70 -1.50
N ILE A 37 9.85 -1.02 -0.57
CA ILE A 37 10.56 -0.05 0.28
C ILE A 37 12.04 -0.11 -0.10
N GLU A 38 12.60 1.01 -0.52
CA GLU A 38 13.97 1.11 -1.02
C GLU A 38 14.75 2.12 -0.18
N ASN A 39 15.87 1.67 0.39
CA ASN A 39 16.81 2.56 1.06
C ASN A 39 17.83 3.10 0.04
N GLY A 40 17.67 4.35 -0.38
CA GLY A 40 18.63 5.06 -1.22
C GLY A 40 19.67 5.87 -0.43
N GLY A 41 19.65 5.78 0.90
CA GLY A 41 20.61 6.44 1.78
C GLY A 41 21.86 5.60 2.03
N GLN A 42 22.87 6.22 2.62
CA GLN A 42 24.11 5.54 3.01
C GLN A 42 24.02 4.84 4.38
N GLN A 43 23.01 5.17 5.18
CA GLN A 43 22.81 4.58 6.50
C GLN A 43 21.90 3.37 6.41
N THR A 44 22.29 2.28 7.07
CA THR A 44 21.39 1.13 7.28
C THR A 44 20.24 1.56 8.17
N VAL A 45 19.02 1.19 7.80
CA VAL A 45 17.81 1.46 8.57
C VAL A 45 17.00 0.20 8.77
N GLN A 46 16.13 0.20 9.77
CA GLN A 46 15.21 -0.90 10.04
C GLN A 46 13.77 -0.40 10.03
N LEU A 47 12.89 -1.10 9.31
CA LEU A 47 11.46 -0.87 9.42
C LEU A 47 10.96 -1.47 10.73
N LEU A 48 10.60 -0.62 11.69
CA LEU A 48 10.12 -1.08 13.00
C LEU A 48 8.62 -1.31 13.02
N ARG A 49 7.85 -0.42 12.38
CA ARG A 49 6.39 -0.42 12.43
C ARG A 49 5.79 0.15 11.16
N ARG A 50 4.57 -0.28 10.87
CA ARG A 50 3.71 0.27 9.82
C ARG A 50 2.38 0.69 10.43
N HIS A 51 1.77 1.72 9.87
CA HIS A 51 0.43 2.17 10.24
C HIS A 51 -0.36 2.43 8.96
N TRP A 52 -1.52 1.82 8.84
CA TRP A 52 -2.43 1.99 7.72
C TRP A 52 -3.69 2.70 8.18
N LYS A 53 -4.07 3.75 7.46
CA LYS A 53 -5.40 4.31 7.50
C LYS A 53 -6.03 4.03 6.14
N ILE A 54 -6.90 3.04 6.10
CA ILE A 54 -7.65 2.66 4.89
C ILE A 54 -9.03 3.26 5.07
N THR A 55 -9.53 3.92 4.03
CA THR A 55 -10.83 4.59 4.06
C THR A 55 -11.67 4.08 2.90
N ASP A 56 -12.92 3.70 3.18
CA ASP A 56 -13.87 3.26 2.17
C ASP A 56 -14.46 4.44 1.38
N ALA A 57 -15.31 4.13 0.40
CA ALA A 57 -15.95 5.15 -0.44
C ALA A 57 -16.92 6.08 0.33
N LEU A 58 -17.36 5.70 1.53
CA LEU A 58 -18.24 6.47 2.41
C LEU A 58 -17.46 7.25 3.49
N GLY A 59 -16.12 7.21 3.44
CA GLY A 59 -15.26 7.96 4.36
C GLY A 59 -15.00 7.27 5.70
N ARG A 60 -15.26 5.96 5.83
CA ARG A 60 -15.01 5.18 7.04
C ARG A 60 -13.66 4.48 7.02
#